data_AF-A0A8H9KX24-F1
#
_entry.id   AF-A0A8H9KX24-F1
#
_cell.length_a   1.000
_cell.length_b   1.000
_cell.length_c   1.000
_cell.angle_alpha   90.00
_cell.angle_beta   90.00
_cell.angle_gamma   90.00
#
_symmetry.space_group_name_H-M   'P 1'
#
loop_
_entity.id
_entity.type
_entity.pdbx_description
1 polymer ?
#
loop_
_entity_poly.entity_id
_entity_poly.type
_entity_poly.pdbx_seq_one_letter_code
_entity_poly.pdbx_strand_id
1 'polypeptide(L)'
;MERNDLNTKDIKIQDNKSLGIISYLTWVGLLVAFLMNRDKNDPYVKFHIRQNLGLFAVSILGGLVRFIPGIGGILLYVVFLALFIFWIIGLIGAINGRETAVPVVGGMFQDWFKGV
;
A
#
# COMPACT_ATOMS: atom_id res chain seq x y z
N MET A 1 -6.68 14.60 33.94
CA MET A 1 -7.24 13.52 33.11
C MET A 1 -7.12 13.85 31.61
N GLU A 2 -7.41 15.09 31.18
CA GLU A 2 -7.31 15.59 29.79
C GLU A 2 -5.89 15.68 29.16
N ARG A 3 -4.81 15.48 29.92
CA ARG A 3 -3.45 15.37 29.33
C ARG A 3 -3.07 13.95 28.93
N ASN A 4 -3.72 12.94 29.52
CA ASN A 4 -3.36 11.54 29.30
C ASN A 4 -4.08 10.94 28.07
N ASP A 5 -5.28 11.42 27.76
CA ASP A 5 -6.05 11.05 26.57
C ASP A 5 -5.47 11.69 25.30
N LEU A 6 -4.97 12.94 25.37
CA LEU A 6 -4.24 13.56 24.26
C LEU A 6 -2.98 12.74 23.90
N ASN A 7 -2.16 12.42 24.90
CA ASN A 7 -0.94 11.63 24.70
C ASN A 7 -1.25 10.23 24.12
N THR A 8 -2.32 9.58 24.57
CA THR A 8 -2.71 8.25 24.08
C THR A 8 -3.20 8.29 22.64
N LYS A 9 -3.94 9.35 22.25
CA LYS A 9 -4.35 9.56 20.85
C LYS A 9 -3.15 9.78 19.95
N ASP A 10 -2.19 10.60 20.38
CA ASP A 10 -0.98 10.89 19.60
C ASP A 10 -0.14 9.63 19.37
N ILE A 11 0.03 8.79 20.40
CA ILE A 11 0.73 7.50 20.29
C ILE A 11 0.02 6.58 19.28
N LYS A 12 -1.32 6.48 19.35
CA LYS A 12 -2.09 5.63 18.43
C LYS A 12 -1.96 6.12 16.98
N ILE A 13 -2.00 7.44 16.75
CA ILE A 13 -1.83 8.02 15.42
C ILE A 13 -0.44 7.72 14.86
N GLN A 14 0.61 7.86 15.68
CA GLN A 14 1.99 7.56 15.27
C GLN A 14 2.19 6.07 14.94
N ASP A 15 1.60 5.18 15.75
CA ASP A 15 1.65 3.73 15.54
C ASP A 15 0.94 3.32 14.24
N ASN A 16 -0.26 3.85 14.00
CA ASN A 16 -0.98 3.64 12.74
C ASN A 16 -0.21 4.18 11.53
N LYS A 17 0.35 5.38 11.65
CA LYS A 17 1.19 5.97 10.59
C LYS A 17 2.39 5.07 10.26
N SER A 18 3.06 4.55 11.29
CA SER A 18 4.19 3.64 11.16
C SER A 18 3.78 2.35 10.46
N LEU A 19 2.63 1.76 10.82
CA LEU A 19 2.09 0.57 10.12
C LEU A 19 1.76 0.85 8.65
N GLY A 20 1.22 2.03 8.34
CA GLY A 20 0.99 2.46 6.96
C GLY A 20 2.29 2.46 6.15
N ILE A 21 3.38 3.00 6.71
CA ILE A 21 4.71 3.00 6.06
C ILE A 21 5.28 1.58 5.94
N ILE A 22 5.21 0.78 7.02
CA ILE A 22 5.69 -0.61 7.06
C ILE A 22 5.04 -1.43 5.95
N SER A 23 3.77 -1.16 5.63
CA SER A 23 3.04 -1.87 4.57
C SER A 23 3.71 -1.78 3.19
N TYR A 24 4.58 -0.78 2.95
CA TYR A 24 5.29 -0.59 1.67
C TYR A 24 6.70 -1.18 1.64
N LEU A 25 7.37 -1.45 2.78
CA LEU A 25 8.81 -1.74 2.81
C LEU A 25 9.21 -2.97 1.98
N THR A 26 8.50 -4.08 2.17
CA THR A 26 8.67 -5.34 1.44
C THR A 26 7.35 -6.10 1.49
N TRP A 27 7.27 -7.24 0.81
CA TRP A 27 6.13 -8.17 1.00
C TRP A 27 6.01 -8.63 2.47
N VAL A 28 7.13 -8.73 3.20
CA VAL A 28 7.13 -9.03 4.64
C VAL A 28 6.53 -7.86 5.42
N GLY A 29 6.90 -6.61 5.08
CA GLY A 29 6.32 -5.42 5.68
C GLY A 29 4.81 -5.33 5.46
N LEU A 30 4.34 -5.65 4.25
CA LEU A 30 2.92 -5.76 3.94
C LEU A 30 2.20 -6.79 4.82
N LEU A 31 2.78 -7.98 4.98
CA LEU A 31 2.23 -9.03 5.83
C LEU A 31 2.18 -8.59 7.31
N VAL A 32 3.25 -7.97 7.81
CA VAL A 32 3.31 -7.45 9.18
C VAL A 32 2.22 -6.40 9.41
N ALA A 33 2.09 -5.43 8.51
CA ALA A 33 1.05 -4.40 8.61
C ALA A 33 -0.35 -5.01 8.62
N PHE A 34 -0.61 -6.01 7.75
CA PHE A 34 -1.87 -6.74 7.73
C PHE A 34 -2.18 -7.45 9.05
N LEU A 35 -1.23 -8.22 9.58
CA LEU A 35 -1.43 -8.97 10.82
C LEU A 35 -1.62 -8.03 12.03
N MET A 36 -0.80 -6.99 12.13
CA MET A 36 -0.87 -6.02 13.24
C MET A 36 -2.14 -5.16 13.19
N ASN A 37 -2.69 -4.95 12.01
CA ASN A 37 -3.93 -4.19 11.86
C ASN A 37 -5.21 -5.04 12.00
N ARG A 38 -5.09 -6.36 12.11
CA ARG A 38 -6.25 -7.25 12.27
C ARG A 38 -7.05 -6.93 13.54
N ASP A 39 -6.36 -6.68 14.64
CA ASP A 39 -6.99 -6.36 15.93
C ASP A 39 -7.30 -4.86 16.05
N LYS A 40 -6.43 -3.99 15.50
CA LYS A 40 -6.60 -2.53 15.54
C LYS A 40 -7.74 -2.06 14.64
N ASN A 41 -7.94 -2.74 13.51
CA ASN A 41 -8.96 -2.49 12.52
C ASN A 41 -8.96 -1.04 12.00
N ASP A 42 -7.76 -0.44 11.86
CA ASP A 42 -7.61 0.98 11.54
C ASP A 42 -7.84 1.25 10.04
N PRO A 43 -8.75 2.17 9.66
CA PRO A 43 -9.08 2.45 8.26
C PRO A 43 -7.89 2.95 7.43
N TYR A 44 -7.04 3.80 8.00
CA TYR A 44 -5.86 4.34 7.32
C TYR A 44 -4.84 3.25 7.02
N VAL A 45 -4.59 2.35 7.98
CA VAL A 45 -3.68 1.23 7.77
C VAL A 45 -4.26 0.25 6.75
N LYS A 46 -5.58 -0.04 6.80
CA LYS A 46 -6.26 -0.86 5.78
C LYS A 46 -6.14 -0.28 4.40
N PHE A 47 -6.34 1.03 4.26
CA PHE A 47 -6.22 1.72 3.00
C PHE A 47 -4.86 1.43 2.35
N HIS A 48 -3.77 1.65 3.09
CA HIS A 48 -2.41 1.44 2.59
C HIS A 48 -2.07 -0.03 2.34
N ILE A 49 -2.56 -0.96 3.18
CA ILE A 49 -2.44 -2.40 2.91
C ILE A 49 -3.10 -2.75 1.58
N ARG A 50 -4.34 -2.30 1.34
CA ARG A 50 -5.08 -2.59 0.10
C ARG A 50 -4.40 -1.99 -1.12
N GLN A 51 -3.89 -0.75 -1.02
CA GLN A 51 -3.12 -0.12 -2.11
C GLN A 51 -1.89 -0.94 -2.47
N ASN A 52 -1.05 -1.31 -1.49
CA ASN A 52 0.19 -2.04 -1.79
C ASN A 52 -0.07 -3.51 -2.17
N LEU A 53 -1.10 -4.15 -1.59
CA LEU A 53 -1.54 -5.48 -1.99
C LEU A 53 -2.03 -5.50 -3.45
N GLY A 54 -2.75 -4.47 -3.87
CA GLY A 54 -3.17 -4.30 -5.26
C GLY A 54 -2.00 -4.08 -6.22
N LEU A 55 -1.04 -3.23 -5.86
CA LEU A 55 0.20 -3.07 -6.63
C LEU A 55 0.96 -4.39 -6.77
N PHE A 56 1.07 -5.15 -5.68
CA PHE A 56 1.72 -6.46 -5.69
C PHE A 56 0.99 -7.43 -6.62
N ALA A 57 -0.33 -7.53 -6.53
CA ALA A 57 -1.14 -8.40 -7.39
C ALA A 57 -1.02 -7.99 -8.88
N VAL A 58 -1.11 -6.70 -9.19
CA VAL A 58 -0.93 -6.20 -10.57
C VAL A 58 0.49 -6.43 -11.07
N SER A 59 1.51 -6.38 -10.21
CA SER A 59 2.90 -6.67 -10.62
C SER A 59 3.10 -8.11 -11.10
N ILE A 60 2.41 -9.07 -10.47
CA ILE A 60 2.44 -10.49 -10.88
C ILE A 60 1.83 -10.63 -12.28
N LEU A 61 0.66 -10.02 -12.50
CA LEU A 61 -0.02 -10.04 -13.80
C LEU A 61 0.76 -9.26 -14.87
N GLY A 62 1.32 -8.12 -14.51
CA GLY A 62 2.16 -7.28 -15.36
C GLY A 62 3.41 -8.02 -15.84
N GLY A 63 3.95 -8.95 -15.05
CA GLY A 63 5.06 -9.81 -15.45
C GLY A 63 4.77 -10.68 -16.67
N LEU A 64 3.50 -10.94 -16.98
CA LEU A 64 3.09 -11.75 -18.14
C LEU A 64 3.35 -11.06 -19.48
N VAL A 65 3.52 -9.73 -19.52
CA VAL A 65 3.81 -9.00 -20.77
C VAL A 65 5.13 -9.44 -21.42
N ARG A 66 6.04 -10.05 -20.65
CA ARG A 66 7.31 -10.61 -21.15
C ARG A 66 7.12 -11.65 -22.26
N PHE A 67 5.96 -12.31 -22.30
CA PHE A 67 5.66 -13.36 -23.26
C PHE A 67 5.19 -12.82 -24.62
N ILE A 68 5.01 -11.51 -24.76
CA ILE A 68 4.66 -10.89 -26.05
C ILE A 68 5.90 -10.90 -26.97
N PRO A 69 5.85 -11.59 -28.13
CA PRO A 69 6.99 -11.66 -29.03
C PRO A 69 7.45 -10.27 -29.52
N GLY A 70 8.76 -10.07 -29.63
CA GLY A 70 9.38 -8.84 -30.13
C GLY A 70 9.42 -7.69 -29.12
N ILE A 71 8.30 -7.35 -28.48
CA ILE A 71 8.18 -6.15 -27.62
C ILE A 71 8.09 -6.43 -26.12
N GLY A 72 7.90 -7.69 -25.70
CA GLY A 72 7.62 -8.04 -24.31
C GLY A 72 8.69 -7.59 -23.32
N GLY A 73 9.97 -7.59 -23.71
CA GLY A 73 11.06 -7.09 -22.86
C GLY A 73 10.94 -5.60 -22.56
N ILE A 74 10.70 -4.76 -23.57
CA ILE A 74 10.54 -3.31 -23.41
C ILE A 74 9.28 -3.00 -22.59
N LEU A 75 8.17 -3.68 -22.89
CA LEU A 75 6.92 -3.53 -22.14
C LEU A 75 7.09 -3.87 -20.66
N LEU A 76 7.89 -4.90 -20.34
CA LEU A 76 8.18 -5.28 -18.97
C LEU A 76 8.81 -4.11 -18.20
N TYR A 77 9.84 -3.48 -18.74
CA TYR A 77 10.48 -2.32 -18.12
C TYR A 77 9.52 -1.16 -17.91
N VAL A 78 8.70 -0.85 -18.92
CA VAL A 78 7.70 0.24 -18.83
C VAL A 78 6.66 -0.05 -17.74
N VAL A 79 6.12 -1.28 -17.69
CA VAL A 79 5.13 -1.69 -16.69
C VAL A 79 5.72 -1.64 -15.29
N PHE A 80 6.91 -2.20 -15.06
CA PHE A 80 7.55 -2.18 -13.74
C PHE A 80 7.96 -0.77 -13.31
N LEU A 81 8.36 0.10 -14.24
CA LEU A 81 8.63 1.50 -13.94
C LEU A 81 7.36 2.22 -13.48
N ALA A 82 6.23 2.03 -14.18
CA ALA A 82 4.95 2.61 -13.80
C ALA A 82 4.49 2.12 -12.42
N LEU A 83 4.60 0.81 -12.15
CA LEU A 83 4.27 0.22 -10.85
C LEU A 83 5.18 0.75 -9.74
N PHE A 84 6.47 0.95 -10.02
CA PHE A 84 7.41 1.52 -9.06
C PHE A 84 7.04 2.98 -8.73
N ILE A 85 6.66 3.79 -9.73
CA ILE A 85 6.16 5.15 -9.51
C ILE A 85 4.89 5.14 -8.63
N PHE A 86 3.95 4.24 -8.91
CA PHE A 86 2.73 4.11 -8.09
C PHE A 86 3.05 3.68 -6.65
N TRP A 87 3.99 2.76 -6.47
CA TRP A 87 4.47 2.37 -5.14
C TRP A 87 5.06 3.57 -4.38
N ILE A 88 5.87 4.41 -5.03
CA ILE A 88 6.39 5.65 -4.44
C ILE A 88 5.26 6.61 -4.04
N ILE A 89 4.25 6.79 -4.89
CA ILE A 89 3.10 7.66 -4.58
C ILE A 89 2.36 7.17 -3.33
N GLY A 90 2.09 5.86 -3.24
CA GLY A 90 1.45 5.26 -2.07
C GLY A 90 2.29 5.42 -0.80
N LEU A 91 3.61 5.18 -0.90
CA LEU A 91 4.56 5.36 0.19
C LEU A 91 4.63 6.82 0.67
N ILE A 92 4.69 7.79 -0.24
CA ILE A 92 4.66 9.23 0.09
C ILE A 92 3.34 9.59 0.79
N GLY A 93 2.22 9.02 0.35
CA GLY A 93 0.94 9.13 1.06
C GLY A 93 1.06 8.68 2.52
N ALA A 94 1.61 7.49 2.74
CA ALA A 94 1.79 6.93 4.08
C ALA A 94 2.75 7.77 4.95
N ILE A 95 3.86 8.24 4.38
CA ILE A 95 4.81 9.14 5.08
C ILE A 95 4.14 10.45 5.50
N ASN A 96 3.18 10.93 4.70
CA ASN A 96 2.42 12.14 5.00
C ASN A 96 1.19 11.89 5.89
N GLY A 97 0.88 10.64 6.23
CA GLY A 97 -0.33 10.29 6.98
C GLY A 97 -1.62 10.56 6.19
N ARG A 98 -1.58 10.40 4.86
CA ARG A 98 -2.71 10.64 3.95
C ARG A 98 -3.06 9.38 3.17
N GLU A 99 -4.36 9.13 3.02
CA GLU A 99 -4.90 8.07 2.18
C GLU A 99 -4.81 8.45 0.69
N THR A 100 -3.58 8.48 0.17
CA THR A 100 -3.32 8.78 -1.24
C THR A 100 -3.51 7.53 -2.09
N ALA A 101 -4.58 7.47 -2.88
CA ALA A 101 -4.80 6.38 -3.81
C ALA A 101 -3.84 6.50 -4.99
N VAL A 102 -3.27 5.37 -5.44
CA VAL A 102 -2.42 5.40 -6.63
C VAL A 102 -3.26 5.74 -7.87
N PRO A 103 -2.72 6.48 -8.84
CA PRO A 103 -3.48 6.85 -10.04
C PRO A 103 -4.00 5.63 -10.81
N VAL A 104 -5.09 5.82 -11.55
CA VAL A 104 -5.72 4.83 -12.46
C VAL A 104 -6.37 3.64 -11.75
N VAL A 105 -5.66 2.95 -10.85
CA VAL A 105 -6.06 1.65 -10.29
C VAL A 105 -6.28 1.68 -8.78
N GLY A 106 -5.86 2.73 -8.07
CA GLY A 106 -5.93 2.78 -6.61
C GLY A 106 -7.35 2.72 -6.04
N GLY A 107 -8.34 3.24 -6.75
CA GLY A 107 -9.74 3.08 -6.38
C GLY A 107 -10.20 1.61 -6.46
N MET A 108 -9.81 0.92 -7.54
CA MET A 108 -10.15 -0.49 -7.75
C MET A 108 -9.57 -1.38 -6.65
N PHE A 109 -8.38 -1.07 -6.15
CA PHE A 109 -7.76 -1.81 -5.05
C PHE A 109 -8.57 -1.75 -3.76
N GLN A 110 -9.27 -0.64 -3.49
CA GLN A 110 -10.14 -0.57 -2.32
C GLN A 110 -11.35 -1.50 -2.45
N ASP A 111 -11.89 -1.65 -3.66
CA ASP A 111 -13.02 -2.54 -3.93
C ASP A 111 -12.61 -4.01 -3.93
N TRP A 112 -11.49 -4.34 -4.57
CA TRP A 112 -10.98 -5.72 -4.68
C TRP A 112 -10.60 -6.30 -3.32
N PHE A 113 -10.02 -5.47 -2.45
CA PHE A 113 -9.51 -5.88 -1.15
C PHE A 113 -10.35 -5.34 0.01
N LYS A 114 -11.64 -5.05 -0.20
CA LYS A 114 -12.57 -4.57 0.84
C LYS A 114 -12.66 -5.46 2.09
N GLY A 115 -12.35 -6.76 1.93
CA GLY A 115 -12.35 -7.75 3.01
C GLY A 115 -11.10 -7.74 3.91
N VAL A 116 -10.06 -7.00 3.51
CA VAL A 116 -8.92 -6.64 4.36
C VAL A 116 -9.34 -5.52 5.30
#